data_AF-A0A9D8G9A9-F1
#
_entry.id   AF-A0A9D8G9A9-F1
#
_cell.length_a   1.000
_cell.length_b   1.000
_cell.length_c   1.000
_cell.angle_alpha   90.00
_cell.angle_beta   90.00
_cell.angle_gamma   90.00
#
_symmetry.space_group_name_H-M   'P 1'
#
loop_
_entity.id
_entity.type
_entity.pdbx_description
1 polymer ?
#
loop_
_entity_poly.entity_id
_entity_poly.type
_entity_poly.pdbx_seq_one_letter_code
_entity_poly.pdbx_strand_id
1 'polypeptide(L)'
;DVLEGHLSTAMVHMANISYRLGQPSSAEEIQKAIKDRGSEAVETFERFREHLAVNGVDWSKTEAILGPWLQMDAEKEVFVGSSETTSRANQLLRRQYREPFVIPEKV
;
A
#
# COMPACT_ATOMS: atom_id res chain seq x y z
N ASP A 1 -20.86 -5.92 -11.58
CA ASP A 1 -21.58 -6.45 -10.40
C ASP A 1 -20.97 -5.87 -9.12
N VAL A 2 -21.62 -5.93 -7.96
CA VAL A 2 -21.06 -5.48 -6.66
C VAL A 2 -19.76 -6.22 -6.35
N LEU A 3 -19.69 -7.53 -6.64
CA LEU A 3 -18.49 -8.34 -6.45
C LEU A 3 -17.31 -7.84 -7.31
N GLU A 4 -17.56 -7.52 -8.57
CA GLU A 4 -16.54 -6.99 -9.48
C GLU A 4 -16.00 -5.63 -9.00
N GLY A 5 -16.90 -4.75 -8.54
CA GLY A 5 -16.53 -3.48 -7.93
C GLY A 5 -15.63 -3.69 -6.71
N HIS A 6 -16.04 -4.57 -5.79
CA HIS A 6 -15.25 -4.93 -4.62
C HIS A 6 -13.84 -5.42 -4.99
N LEU A 7 -13.73 -6.43 -5.86
CA LEU A 7 -12.46 -7.02 -6.25
C LEU A 7 -11.54 -6.01 -6.97
N SER A 8 -12.10 -5.17 -7.85
CA SER A 8 -11.31 -4.16 -8.58
C SER A 8 -10.69 -3.10 -7.64
N THR A 9 -11.34 -2.81 -6.51
CA THR A 9 -10.86 -1.83 -5.53
C THR A 9 -9.89 -2.41 -4.50
N ALA A 10 -9.82 -3.73 -4.34
CA ALA A 10 -9.00 -4.39 -3.34
C ALA A 10 -7.52 -3.98 -3.43
N MET A 11 -6.96 -3.94 -4.65
CA MET A 11 -5.56 -3.54 -4.87
C MET A 11 -5.29 -2.10 -4.43
N VAL A 12 -6.22 -1.17 -4.68
CA VAL A 12 -6.09 0.24 -4.27
C VAL A 12 -6.13 0.36 -2.75
N HIS A 13 -6.97 -0.42 -2.08
CA HIS A 13 -7.01 -0.48 -0.62
C HIS A 13 -5.71 -1.04 -0.04
N MET A 14 -5.17 -2.11 -0.60
CA MET A 14 -3.88 -2.68 -0.19
C MET A 14 -2.74 -1.66 -0.33
N ALA A 15 -2.66 -0.98 -1.48
CA ALA A 15 -1.65 0.05 -1.72
C ALA A 15 -1.76 1.21 -0.72
N ASN A 16 -2.98 1.68 -0.44
CA ASN A 16 -3.22 2.76 0.53
C ASN A 16 -2.89 2.34 1.98
N ILE A 17 -3.14 1.08 2.36
CA ILE A 17 -2.73 0.56 3.67
C ILE A 17 -1.20 0.49 3.78
N SER A 18 -0.52 -0.03 2.76
CA SER A 18 0.95 -0.02 2.71
C SER A 18 1.51 1.41 2.81
N TYR A 19 0.96 2.36 2.04
CA TYR A 19 1.36 3.77 2.11
C TYR A 19 1.20 4.38 3.51
N ARG A 20 0.06 4.16 4.18
CA ARG A 20 -0.21 4.70 5.53
C ARG A 20 0.72 4.15 6.61
N LEU A 21 1.23 2.94 6.43
CA LEU A 21 2.19 2.30 7.33
C LEU A 21 3.64 2.59 6.94
N GLY A 22 3.85 3.23 5.79
CA GLY A 22 5.16 3.54 5.27
C GLY A 22 5.82 4.72 5.95
N GLN A 23 7.05 4.98 5.52
CA GLN A 23 7.87 6.08 5.98
C GLN A 23 8.50 6.81 4.80
N PRO A 24 8.85 8.09 4.93
CA PRO A 24 9.69 8.77 3.94
C PRO A 24 10.99 7.99 3.73
N SER A 25 11.39 7.84 2.47
CA SER A 25 12.60 7.12 2.08
C SER A 25 13.16 7.70 0.79
N SER A 26 14.48 7.61 0.64
CA SER A 26 15.17 8.05 -0.56
C SER A 26 14.86 7.11 -1.73
N ALA A 27 15.13 7.59 -2.94
CA ALA A 27 14.91 6.79 -4.13
C ALA A 27 15.84 5.55 -4.18
N GLU A 28 17.04 5.65 -3.63
CA GLU A 28 18.00 4.55 -3.50
C GLU A 28 17.53 3.48 -2.51
N GLU A 29 16.95 3.91 -1.38
CA GLU A 29 16.37 3.01 -0.38
C GLU A 29 15.18 2.24 -0.96
N ILE A 30 14.31 2.93 -1.71
CA ILE A 30 13.17 2.32 -2.39
C ILE A 30 13.65 1.31 -3.43
N GLN A 31 14.58 1.68 -4.32
CA GLN A 31 15.17 0.75 -5.30
C GLN A 31 15.72 -0.50 -4.63
N LYS A 32 16.46 -0.33 -3.53
CA LYS A 32 17.02 -1.46 -2.78
C LYS A 32 15.92 -2.36 -2.17
N ALA A 33 14.83 -1.79 -1.70
CA ALA A 33 13.73 -2.53 -1.09
C ALA A 33 12.91 -3.36 -2.10
N ILE A 34 12.79 -2.87 -3.34
CA ILE A 34 11.97 -3.50 -4.39
C ILE A 34 12.76 -4.39 -5.35
N LYS A 35 14.10 -4.32 -5.36
CA LYS A 35 14.96 -5.05 -6.32
C LYS A 35 14.67 -6.56 -6.40
N ASP A 36 14.30 -7.18 -5.29
CA ASP A 36 14.04 -8.63 -5.18
C ASP A 36 12.54 -8.96 -5.29
N ARG A 37 11.70 -8.00 -5.72
CA ARG A 37 10.23 -8.12 -5.80
C ARG A 37 9.71 -8.31 -7.23
N GLY A 38 10.60 -8.55 -8.19
CA GLY A 38 10.29 -8.69 -9.61
C GLY A 38 10.67 -7.46 -10.43
N SER A 39 10.90 -7.66 -11.73
CA SER A 39 11.28 -6.59 -12.67
C SER A 39 10.21 -5.51 -12.77
N GLU A 40 8.93 -5.91 -12.70
CA GLU A 40 7.79 -5.02 -12.83
C GLU A 40 7.75 -3.96 -11.72
N ALA A 41 8.15 -4.31 -10.50
CA ALA A 41 8.20 -3.36 -9.38
C ALA A 41 9.25 -2.28 -9.62
N VAL A 42 10.44 -2.69 -10.08
CA VAL A 42 11.55 -1.79 -10.40
C VAL A 42 11.16 -0.88 -11.58
N GLU A 43 10.68 -1.45 -12.67
CA GLU A 43 10.26 -0.69 -13.87
C GLU A 43 9.14 0.31 -13.57
N THR A 44 8.18 -0.08 -12.73
CA THR A 44 7.08 0.82 -12.30
C THR A 44 7.62 1.99 -11.50
N PHE A 45 8.57 1.75 -10.58
CA PHE A 45 9.17 2.82 -9.79
C PHE A 45 10.03 3.75 -10.64
N GLU A 46 10.80 3.24 -11.60
CA GLU A 46 11.58 4.07 -12.53
C GLU A 46 10.68 4.97 -13.37
N ARG A 47 9.61 4.42 -13.96
CA ARG A 47 8.62 5.22 -14.70
C ARG A 47 7.98 6.30 -13.84
N PHE A 48 7.66 5.99 -12.58
CA PHE A 48 7.14 6.96 -11.63
C PHE A 48 8.15 8.09 -11.36
N ARG A 49 9.44 7.74 -11.17
CA ARG A 49 10.51 8.72 -11.00
C ARG A 49 10.70 9.62 -12.21
N GLU A 50 10.81 9.04 -13.40
CA GLU A 50 10.97 9.75 -14.66
C GLU A 50 9.83 10.73 -14.88
N HIS A 51 8.59 10.27 -14.68
CA HIS A 51 7.41 11.11 -14.83
C HIS A 51 7.42 12.32 -13.87
N LEU A 52 7.82 12.13 -12.62
CA LEU A 52 7.92 13.24 -11.68
C LEU A 52 9.11 14.16 -11.96
N ALA A 53 10.23 13.62 -12.43
CA ALA A 53 11.41 14.40 -12.80
C ALA A 53 11.11 15.36 -13.96
N VAL A 54 10.40 14.91 -15.00
CA VAL A 54 9.99 15.80 -16.11
C VAL A 54 8.99 16.88 -15.67
N ASN A 55 8.35 16.70 -14.51
CA ASN A 55 7.47 17.69 -13.87
C ASN A 55 8.20 18.50 -12.76
N GLY A 56 9.53 18.48 -12.73
CA GLY A 56 10.34 19.34 -11.87
C GLY A 56 10.58 18.81 -10.45
N VAL A 57 10.26 17.55 -10.17
CA VAL A 57 10.59 16.93 -8.88
C VAL A 57 12.08 16.59 -8.83
N ASP A 58 12.79 17.15 -7.85
CA ASP A 58 14.19 16.88 -7.58
C ASP A 58 14.32 15.69 -6.61
N TRP A 59 14.63 14.51 -7.15
CA TRP A 59 14.82 13.28 -6.38
C TRP A 59 16.05 13.29 -5.47
N SER A 60 16.97 14.25 -5.60
CA SER A 60 18.06 14.41 -4.63
C SER A 60 17.60 15.05 -3.32
N LYS A 61 16.38 15.64 -3.31
CA LYS A 61 15.80 16.35 -2.16
C LYS A 61 14.43 15.81 -1.76
N THR A 62 13.77 15.07 -2.65
CA THR A 62 12.39 14.61 -2.48
C THR A 62 12.38 13.15 -2.08
N GLU A 63 11.84 12.87 -0.90
CA GLU A 63 11.56 11.51 -0.44
C GLU A 63 10.17 11.07 -0.91
N ALA A 64 10.01 9.76 -1.13
CA ALA A 64 8.72 9.13 -1.33
C ALA A 64 8.40 8.20 -0.16
N ILE A 65 7.12 7.86 0.00
CA ILE A 65 6.71 6.95 1.08
C ILE A 65 6.96 5.50 0.65
N LEU A 66 7.84 4.82 1.37
CA LEU A 66 8.07 3.39 1.25
C LEU A 66 7.22 2.64 2.27
N GLY A 67 6.18 1.96 1.78
CA GLY A 67 5.33 1.10 2.59
C GLY A 67 5.85 -0.33 2.73
N PRO A 68 5.40 -1.09 3.75
CA PRO A 68 5.75 -2.49 3.88
C PRO A 68 5.15 -3.33 2.74
N TRP A 69 5.86 -4.39 2.37
CA TRP A 69 5.32 -5.40 1.48
C TRP A 69 4.31 -6.27 2.26
N LEU A 70 3.03 -6.18 1.90
CA LEU A 70 1.94 -6.87 2.58
C LEU A 70 1.42 -8.02 1.71
N GLN A 71 1.21 -9.18 2.31
CA GLN A 71 0.61 -10.33 1.65
C GLN A 71 -0.81 -10.52 2.16
N MET A 72 -1.76 -10.72 1.24
CA MET A 72 -3.19 -10.88 1.53
C MET A 72 -3.61 -12.34 1.34
N ASP A 73 -4.40 -12.88 2.27
CA ASP A 73 -5.24 -14.05 2.03
C ASP A 73 -6.51 -13.57 1.33
N ALA A 74 -6.66 -13.89 0.04
CA ALA A 74 -7.75 -13.39 -0.78
C ALA A 74 -9.12 -13.99 -0.40
N GLU A 75 -9.15 -15.18 0.22
CA GLU A 75 -10.41 -15.81 0.64
C GLU A 75 -10.92 -15.20 1.94
N LYS A 76 -10.01 -14.90 2.87
CA LYS A 76 -10.36 -14.31 4.17
C LYS A 76 -10.33 -12.79 4.20
N GLU A 77 -9.77 -12.17 3.15
CA GLU A 77 -9.58 -10.72 3.00
C GLU A 77 -8.80 -10.09 4.16
N VAL A 78 -7.76 -10.80 4.62
CA VAL A 78 -6.86 -10.34 5.70
C VAL A 78 -5.39 -10.45 5.32
N PHE A 79 -4.56 -9.57 5.86
CA PHE A 79 -3.12 -9.66 5.69
C PHE A 79 -2.54 -10.80 6.53
N VAL A 80 -1.65 -11.58 5.93
CA VAL A 80 -0.99 -12.74 6.56
C VAL A 80 0.41 -12.38 7.07
N GLY A 81 0.84 -13.06 8.12
CA GLY A 81 2.13 -12.86 8.79
C GLY A 81 1.97 -12.67 10.30
N SER A 82 3.09 -12.76 11.02
CA SER A 82 3.14 -12.65 12.48
C SER A 82 3.80 -11.35 12.97
N SER A 83 4.07 -10.41 12.05
CA SER A 83 4.73 -9.15 12.38
C SER A 83 3.76 -8.14 12.99
N GLU A 84 4.26 -7.23 13.82
CA GLU A 84 3.48 -6.09 14.32
C GLU A 84 2.91 -5.23 13.18
N THR A 85 3.67 -5.09 12.10
CA THR A 85 3.22 -4.41 10.87
C THR A 85 1.98 -5.08 10.27
N THR A 86 1.92 -6.42 10.27
CA THR A 86 0.75 -7.17 9.79
C THR A 86 -0.48 -6.88 10.68
N SER A 87 -0.30 -6.87 12.01
CA SER A 87 -1.39 -6.52 12.95
C SER A 87 -1.92 -5.11 12.70
N ARG A 88 -1.03 -4.13 12.53
CA ARG A 88 -1.40 -2.74 12.21
C ARG A 88 -2.09 -2.62 10.84
N ALA A 89 -1.66 -3.39 9.84
CA ALA A 89 -2.31 -3.43 8.53
C ALA A 89 -3.75 -3.96 8.62
N ASN A 90 -3.96 -5.02 9.39
CA ASN A 90 -5.29 -5.58 9.62
C ASN A 90 -6.23 -4.62 10.37
N GLN A 91 -5.70 -3.77 11.27
CA GLN A 91 -6.50 -2.71 11.90
C GLN A 91 -6.99 -1.64 10.91
N LEU A 92 -6.33 -1.49 9.76
CA LEU A 92 -6.70 -0.51 8.73
C LEU A 92 -7.67 -1.06 7.68
N LEU A 93 -7.98 -2.36 7.70
CA LEU A 93 -9.00 -2.98 6.82
C LEU A 93 -10.41 -2.45 7.10
N ARG A 94 -10.66 -2.02 8.35
CA ARG A 94 -11.91 -1.39 8.75
C ARG A 94 -11.63 -0.04 9.40
N ARG A 95 -12.55 0.90 9.23
CA ARG A 95 -12.48 2.18 9.93
C ARG A 95 -13.06 2.02 11.33
N GLN A 96 -12.50 2.78 12.28
CA GLN A 96 -13.16 3.01 13.55
C GLN A 96 -14.30 4.02 13.30
N TYR A 97 -15.53 3.51 13.26
CA TYR A 97 -16.71 4.34 13.04
C TYR A 97 -17.05 5.15 14.29
N ARG A 98 -17.58 6.36 14.09
CA ARG A 98 -18.04 7.22 15.17
C ARG A 98 -19.50 6.91 15.48
N GLU A 99 -19.83 6.71 16.75
CA GLU A 99 -21.22 6.54 17.19
C GLU A 99 -22.08 7.79 16.90
N PRO A 100 -23.35 7.62 16.49
CA PRO A 100 -24.06 6.35 16.29
C PRO A 100 -23.92 5.74 14.88
N PHE A 101 -23.05 6.26 14.00
CA PHE A 101 -22.94 5.86 12.60
C PHE A 101 -22.02 4.64 12.39
N VAL A 102 -22.30 3.54 13.09
CA VAL A 102 -21.51 2.29 13.03
C VAL A 102 -22.08 1.36 11.98
N ILE A 103 -21.21 0.71 11.18
CA ILE A 103 -21.64 -0.37 10.27
C ILE A 103 -21.82 -1.66 11.08
N PRO A 104 -22.98 -2.33 11.01
CA PRO A 104 -23.21 -3.60 11.69
C PRO A 104 -22.20 -4.68 11.25
N GLU A 105 -21.71 -5.49 12.19
CA GLU A 105 -20.80 -6.59 11.86
C GLU A 105 -21.48 -7.75 11.12
N LYS A 106 -22.82 -7.81 11.18
CA LYS A 106 -23.65 -8.79 10.50
C LYS A 106 -24.75 -8.04 9.77
N VAL A 107 -24.89 -8.33 8.47
CA VAL A 107 -26.00 -7.87 7.63
C VAL A 107 -27.06 -8.95 7.60
#